data_AF-D3AM92-F1
#
_entry.id   AF-D3AM92-F1
#
_cell.length_a   1.000
_cell.length_b   1.000
_cell.length_c   1.000
_cell.angle_alpha   90.00
_cell.angle_beta   90.00
_cell.angle_gamma   90.00
#
_symmetry.space_group_name_H-M   'P 1'
#
loop_
_entity.id
_entity.type
_entity.pdbx_description
1 polymer ?
#
loop_
_entity_poly.entity_id
_entity_poly.type
_entity_poly.pdbx_seq_one_letter_code
_entity_poly.pdbx_strand_id
1 'polypeptide(L)'
;MSNVSWNGKPRAVSRKRLRKTVSLPYGRKRRKPSTEEDNMKIEWILCPFCGSKTRLKIRDDTVLENFPLYCPKCKHETLITVRKLNLSIIQEPDAQTQSR
;
A
#
# COMPACT_ATOMS: atom_id res chain seq x y z
N MET A 1 47.09 -62.13 5.86
CA MET A 1 47.21 -60.70 5.57
C MET A 1 46.84 -60.48 4.11
N SER A 2 45.82 -59.66 3.89
CA SER A 2 45.07 -59.54 2.66
C SER A 2 45.81 -58.67 1.65
N ASN A 3 46.12 -59.22 0.47
CA ASN A 3 46.43 -58.45 -0.73
C ASN A 3 45.52 -58.97 -1.84
N VAL A 4 44.46 -58.23 -2.16
CA VAL A 4 43.73 -58.43 -3.40
C VAL A 4 43.64 -57.09 -4.11
N SER A 5 44.37 -57.07 -5.22
CA SER A 5 44.53 -55.99 -6.18
C SER A 5 43.20 -55.62 -6.84
N TRP A 6 43.03 -54.31 -7.05
CA TRP A 6 41.94 -53.72 -7.79
C TRP A 6 41.99 -54.15 -9.26
N ASN A 7 40.91 -54.74 -9.78
CA ASN A 7 40.55 -54.63 -11.19
C ASN A 7 39.07 -54.97 -11.38
N GLY A 8 38.22 -53.97 -11.22
CA GLY A 8 36.83 -54.02 -11.64
C GLY A 8 36.44 -52.66 -12.17
N LYS A 9 36.43 -52.50 -13.51
CA LYS A 9 35.75 -51.39 -14.17
C LYS A 9 34.26 -51.73 -14.26
N PRO A 10 33.33 -51.00 -13.61
CA PRO A 10 31.98 -50.93 -14.10
C PRO A 10 31.88 -49.76 -15.09
N ARG A 11 31.58 -50.16 -16.33
CA ARG A 11 30.99 -49.40 -17.45
C ARG A 11 30.56 -47.98 -17.10
N ALA A 12 31.02 -47.03 -17.93
CA ALA A 12 30.39 -45.74 -18.09
C ALA A 12 28.89 -45.96 -18.38
N VAL A 13 28.06 -45.87 -17.35
CA VAL A 13 26.63 -45.70 -17.53
C VAL A 13 26.50 -44.28 -18.05
N SER A 14 26.23 -44.17 -19.34
CA SER A 14 25.80 -42.92 -19.97
C SER A 14 24.74 -42.31 -19.07
N ARG A 15 25.13 -41.34 -18.25
CA ARG A 15 24.21 -40.40 -17.64
C ARG A 15 23.63 -39.64 -18.82
N LYS A 16 22.64 -40.24 -19.48
CA LYS A 16 21.66 -39.46 -20.22
C LYS A 16 21.17 -38.50 -19.15
N ARG A 17 21.66 -37.26 -19.19
CA ARG A 17 20.96 -36.13 -18.58
C ARG A 17 19.56 -36.31 -19.13
N LEU A 18 18.68 -36.92 -18.35
CA LEU A 18 17.26 -36.75 -18.58
C LEU A 18 17.16 -35.24 -18.48
N ARG A 19 17.01 -34.58 -19.63
CA ARG A 19 16.49 -33.23 -19.69
C ARG A 19 15.11 -33.39 -19.07
N LYS A 20 15.07 -33.32 -17.74
CA LYS A 20 13.89 -32.93 -17.01
C LYS A 20 13.68 -31.49 -17.46
N THR A 21 13.10 -31.33 -18.64
CA THR A 21 12.13 -30.27 -18.87
C THR A 21 10.96 -30.61 -17.96
N VAL A 22 11.19 -30.49 -16.65
CA VAL A 22 10.12 -30.15 -15.73
C VAL A 22 9.82 -28.73 -16.16
N SER A 23 8.88 -28.58 -17.08
CA SER A 23 8.16 -27.33 -17.24
C SER A 23 7.64 -26.99 -15.84
N LEU A 24 8.40 -26.16 -15.11
CA LEU A 24 7.93 -25.50 -13.91
C LEU A 24 6.79 -24.61 -14.40
N PRO A 25 5.52 -25.01 -14.19
CA PRO A 25 4.40 -24.20 -14.63
C PRO A 25 4.26 -23.20 -13.50
N TYR A 26 4.94 -22.06 -13.63
CA TYR A 26 4.93 -20.94 -12.69
C TYR A 26 3.81 -21.02 -11.64
N GLY A 27 4.20 -21.49 -10.44
CA GLY A 27 3.55 -21.26 -9.15
C GLY A 27 2.07 -21.61 -8.99
N ARG A 28 1.81 -22.60 -8.12
CA ARG A 28 0.55 -22.81 -7.37
C ARG A 28 -0.36 -21.57 -7.35
N LYS A 29 -1.59 -21.68 -7.87
CA LYS A 29 -2.67 -20.73 -7.57
C LYS A 29 -2.89 -20.74 -6.05
N ARG A 30 -2.33 -19.77 -5.31
CA ARG A 30 -2.78 -19.49 -3.94
C ARG A 30 -4.27 -19.22 -4.07
N ARG A 31 -5.12 -20.09 -3.52
CA ARG A 31 -6.52 -19.73 -3.25
C ARG A 31 -6.42 -18.48 -2.37
N LYS A 32 -6.79 -17.31 -2.89
CA LYS A 32 -6.88 -16.10 -2.06
C LYS A 32 -7.83 -16.45 -0.92
N PRO A 33 -7.41 -16.37 0.36
CA PRO A 33 -8.37 -16.38 1.45
C PRO A 33 -9.37 -15.28 1.15
N SER A 34 -10.65 -15.59 1.16
CA SER A 34 -11.71 -14.60 1.12
C SER A 34 -11.67 -13.83 2.45
N THR A 35 -10.72 -12.93 2.60
CA THR A 35 -10.84 -11.85 3.57
C THR A 35 -11.86 -10.89 2.98
N GLU A 36 -13.02 -10.80 3.62
CA GLU A 36 -14.21 -10.03 3.22
C GLU A 36 -14.00 -8.51 3.34
N GLU A 37 -12.76 -8.05 3.43
CA GLU A 37 -12.41 -6.72 3.91
C GLU A 37 -11.43 -6.05 2.95
N ASP A 38 -11.91 -5.61 1.79
CA ASP A 38 -11.15 -4.67 0.94
C ASP A 38 -12.11 -3.77 0.14
N ASN A 39 -13.15 -3.28 0.83
CA ASN A 39 -13.96 -2.18 0.32
C ASN A 39 -13.46 -0.86 0.93
N MET A 40 -12.15 -0.64 0.86
CA MET A 40 -11.56 0.58 1.40
C MET A 40 -11.77 1.72 0.40
N LYS A 41 -12.52 2.73 0.82
CA LYS A 41 -12.80 3.91 0.02
C LYS A 41 -11.64 4.90 0.15
N ILE A 42 -11.39 5.61 -0.95
CA ILE A 42 -10.35 6.62 -1.03
C ILE A 42 -10.99 7.84 -1.66
N GLU A 43 -10.99 8.95 -0.93
CA GLU A 43 -11.57 10.20 -1.39
C GLU A 43 -10.53 11.31 -1.42
N TRP A 44 -10.75 12.27 -2.31
CA TRP A 44 -9.94 13.46 -2.42
C TRP A 44 -10.48 14.54 -1.52
N ILE A 45 -9.60 15.23 -0.78
CA ILE A 45 -10.00 16.41 -0.03
C ILE A 45 -10.29 17.55 -1.01
N LEU A 46 -11.47 18.16 -0.88
CA LEU A 46 -11.83 19.39 -1.57
C LEU A 46 -11.60 20.58 -0.63
N CYS A 47 -11.12 21.69 -1.18
CA CYS A 47 -10.98 22.93 -0.41
C CYS A 47 -12.37 23.50 -0.07
N PRO A 48 -12.65 23.86 1.20
CA PRO A 48 -13.97 24.37 1.60
C PRO A 48 -14.31 25.75 1.03
N PHE A 49 -13.31 26.56 0.65
CA PHE A 49 -13.52 27.91 0.15
C PHE A 49 -13.81 27.98 -1.35
N CYS A 50 -13.17 27.11 -2.15
CA CYS A 50 -13.25 27.17 -3.61
C CYS A 50 -13.72 25.88 -4.28
N GLY A 51 -13.95 24.80 -3.51
CA GLY A 51 -14.34 23.49 -4.03
C GLY A 51 -13.27 22.81 -4.90
N SER A 52 -12.06 23.37 -5.00
CA SER A 52 -11.01 22.77 -5.83
C SER A 52 -10.43 21.53 -5.18
N LYS A 53 -10.11 20.52 -5.99
CA LYS A 53 -9.38 19.34 -5.55
C LYS A 53 -8.03 19.72 -4.96
N THR A 54 -7.77 19.30 -3.74
CA THR A 54 -6.45 19.39 -3.13
C THR A 54 -5.61 18.19 -3.55
N ARG A 55 -4.28 18.27 -3.40
CA ARG A 55 -3.34 17.17 -3.69
C ARG A 55 -3.39 16.01 -2.69
N LEU A 56 -4.21 16.12 -1.64
CA LEU A 56 -4.30 15.15 -0.56
C LEU A 56 -5.43 14.15 -0.80
N LYS A 57 -5.10 12.87 -0.66
CA LYS A 57 -6.05 11.75 -0.63
C LYS A 57 -6.13 11.23 0.79
N ILE A 58 -7.33 10.89 1.21
CA ILE A 58 -7.61 10.29 2.51
C ILE A 58 -8.25 8.93 2.31
N ARG A 59 -7.95 8.02 3.23
CA ARG A 59 -8.53 6.68 3.31
C ARG A 59 -9.47 6.63 4.52
N ASP A 60 -10.30 5.61 4.59
CA ASP A 60 -11.29 5.43 5.67
C ASP A 60 -10.66 5.35 7.07
N ASP A 61 -9.44 4.79 7.15
CA ASP A 61 -8.65 4.60 8.36
C ASP A 61 -7.81 5.82 8.75
N THR A 62 -7.71 6.83 7.87
CA THR A 62 -6.89 8.01 8.13
C THR A 62 -7.60 8.98 9.08
N VAL A 63 -6.87 9.41 10.12
CA VAL A 63 -7.26 10.47 11.04
C VAL A 63 -6.22 11.58 10.96
N LEU A 64 -6.67 12.80 10.69
CA LEU A 64 -5.85 14.01 10.70
C LEU A 64 -6.44 14.98 11.73
N GLU A 65 -5.61 15.51 12.61
CA GLU A 65 -6.01 16.51 13.61
C GLU A 65 -5.09 17.73 13.48
N ASN A 66 -5.65 18.93 13.58
CA ASN A 66 -4.93 20.20 13.46
C ASN A 66 -4.02 20.28 12.21
N PHE A 67 -4.48 19.74 11.09
CA PHE A 67 -3.67 19.67 9.88
C PHE A 67 -3.83 20.96 9.05
N PRO A 68 -2.74 21.70 8.75
CA PRO A 68 -2.82 22.89 7.90
C PRO A 68 -2.97 22.50 6.42
N LEU A 69 -4.15 22.77 5.86
CA LEU A 69 -4.46 22.60 4.45
C LEU A 69 -4.17 23.89 3.69
N TYR A 70 -3.11 23.91 2.89
CA TYR A 70 -2.83 25.02 1.97
C TYR A 70 -3.61 24.86 0.66
N CYS A 71 -4.33 25.91 0.25
CA CYS A 71 -4.98 25.97 -1.05
C CYS A 71 -4.25 26.95 -1.99
N PRO A 72 -3.64 26.50 -3.11
CA PRO A 72 -2.95 27.39 -4.04
C PRO A 72 -3.87 28.39 -4.76
N LYS A 73 -5.18 28.11 -4.83
CA LYS A 73 -6.17 29.04 -5.40
C LYS A 73 -6.54 30.15 -4.43
N CYS A 74 -6.79 29.80 -3.17
CA CYS A 74 -7.19 30.78 -2.14
C CYS A 74 -5.97 31.50 -1.55
N LYS A 75 -4.76 30.93 -1.65
CA LYS A 75 -3.51 31.45 -1.05
C LYS A 75 -3.57 31.60 0.48
N HIS A 76 -4.46 30.86 1.13
CA HIS A 76 -4.60 30.82 2.58
C HIS A 76 -4.50 29.38 3.07
N GLU A 77 -4.08 29.23 4.32
CA GLU A 77 -4.02 27.97 5.03
C GLU A 77 -5.24 27.83 5.92
N THR A 78 -5.71 26.59 6.10
CA THR A 78 -6.88 26.30 6.92
C THR A 78 -6.61 25.08 7.76
N LEU A 79 -6.87 25.16 9.06
CA LEU A 79 -6.78 24.00 9.93
C LEU A 79 -7.98 23.09 9.72
N ILE A 80 -7.70 21.84 9.36
CA ILE A 80 -8.72 20.82 9.15
C ILE A 80 -8.53 19.65 10.12
N THR A 81 -9.66 19.05 10.49
CA THR A 81 -9.71 17.75 11.14
C THR A 81 -10.45 16.78 10.23
N VAL A 82 -9.84 15.63 9.96
CA VAL A 82 -10.43 14.56 9.15
C VAL A 82 -10.59 13.31 10.00
N ARG A 83 -11.81 12.76 10.07
CA ARG A 83 -12.11 11.50 10.76
C ARG A 83 -13.01 10.62 9.89
N LYS A 84 -12.54 9.44 9.49
CA LYS A 84 -13.31 8.49 8.66
C LYS A 84 -13.94 9.14 7.42
N LEU A 85 -13.11 9.83 6.62
CA LEU A 85 -13.51 10.64 5.45
C LEU A 85 -14.34 11.91 5.74
N ASN A 86 -14.74 12.18 6.98
CA ASN A 86 -15.45 13.43 7.31
C ASN A 86 -14.44 14.55 7.53
N LEU A 87 -14.56 15.62 6.75
CA LEU A 87 -13.74 16.83 6.86
C LEU A 87 -14.47 17.88 7.69
N SER A 88 -13.79 18.39 8.71
CA SER A 88 -14.25 19.49 9.56
C SER A 88 -13.21 20.60 9.59
N ILE A 89 -13.66 21.86 9.63
CA ILE A 89 -12.77 23.03 9.66
C ILE A 89 -12.64 23.46 11.12
N ILE A 90 -11.41 23.52 11.61
CA ILE A 90 -11.11 24.07 12.92
C ILE A 90 -10.91 25.57 12.70
N GLN A 91 -12.01 26.32 12.75
CA GLN A 91 -11.89 27.76 12.98
C GLN A 91 -11.79 27.94 14.49
N GLU A 92 -10.70 28.53 14.98
CA GLU A 92 -10.83 29.31 16.21
C GLU A 92 -11.95 30.32 15.92
N PRO A 93 -12.96 30.45 16.81
CA PRO A 93 -13.98 31.46 16.62
C PRO A 93 -13.25 32.79 16.63
N ASP A 94 -13.12 33.39 15.44
CA ASP A 94 -12.61 34.73 15.25
C ASP A 94 -13.34 35.59 16.28
N ALA A 95 -12.60 36.02 17.29
CA ALA A 95 -13.15 36.73 18.43
C ALA A 95 -13.94 37.90 17.86
N GLN A 96 -15.26 37.90 18.04
CA GLN A 96 -16.08 39.05 17.71
C GLN A 96 -15.56 40.21 18.56
N THR A 97 -14.66 41.02 18.00
CA THR A 97 -14.37 42.34 18.56
C THR A 97 -15.65 43.13 18.42
N GLN A 98 -16.50 43.07 19.45
CA GLN A 98 -17.55 44.05 19.67
C GLN A 98 -16.84 45.40 19.83
N SER A 99 -16.80 46.16 18.74
CA SER A 99 -16.49 47.58 18.81
C SER A 99 -17.58 48.25 19.67
N ARG A 100 -17.16 48.82 20.80
CA ARG A 100 -18.00 49.64 21.68
C ARG A 100 -17.93 51.10 21.29
#